data_AF-A0A1M5RTC4-F1
#
_entry.id   AF-A0A1M5RTC4-F1
#
_cell.length_a   1.000
_cell.length_b   1.000
_cell.length_c   1.000
_cell.angle_alpha   90.00
_cell.angle_beta   90.00
_cell.angle_gamma   90.00
#
_symmetry.space_group_name_H-M   'P 1'
#
loop_
_entity.id
_entity.type
_entity.pdbx_description
1 polymer ?
#
loop_
_entity_poly.entity_id
_entity_poly.type
_entity_poly.pdbx_seq_one_letter_code
_entity_poly.pdbx_strand_id
1 'polypeptide(L)'
;MTNLWCHPGLRSSSPVRQAQDRLWRGSMHLVFALFLAFFFVACSDNDSDVTTPPSNDSSSSVCNDCEDGSSSSVTPQSSSSSKVPEPVEGSSSSTISSSSPVTLATPCKTETVDSCEYGELTDDRDGKKYKTVKIGDQWWMAENLNYETGSSDCFSYGNPNCVKYGRLYAWGDAMDSAGTWSTNGKGCGRFGKDCSPIYPVRGICPNGWHLPDTTEWGTLLAAVGGREIAGKKLKSMSGWYDYKGEKGGGTDDFGFSALPAGLLGDDGYYDEGEAAYFWSSVQRRSLDAYEVFLCNQWDKAEMSKFTGSKDYLISVRCIKDDASKSSSSVTPQSSSSSKVPEPVEESSSSLVEPSSSSSVTLATPCKTDSTDTCEYGELVDDRNGQAYKTVKIGDQWWMAENLNFRTDSSFCYNDSAEYCEKYGRLYMWGAASSACPSGWHLPDTTEWKTLINAVGGQSTAGNVLKSMSGRNSSDNGTDDFGFSALPTGYRNEDGDYFDEGSDPDFWSSTENGNSYAYHMDLGSGDYAYLGCIYKVDGFSVRCVKD
;
A
#
# COMPACT_ATOMS: atom_id res chain seq x y z
N MET A 1 -17.01 14.32 18.85
CA MET A 1 -17.08 15.23 17.69
C MET A 1 -15.85 16.14 17.70
N THR A 2 -14.81 15.82 16.94
CA THR A 2 -13.70 16.72 16.58
C THR A 2 -12.89 16.08 15.44
N ASN A 3 -13.48 16.00 14.24
CA ASN A 3 -12.72 15.69 13.03
C ASN A 3 -12.25 17.03 12.44
N LEU A 4 -10.95 17.26 12.28
CA LEU A 4 -10.48 18.27 11.33
C LEU A 4 -9.03 18.05 10.83
N TRP A 5 -8.93 17.31 9.72
CA TRP A 5 -7.95 17.41 8.63
C TRP A 5 -6.43 17.48 8.96
N CYS A 6 -5.77 16.33 8.78
CA CYS A 6 -4.53 16.25 7.99
C CYS A 6 -4.83 15.35 6.79
N HIS A 7 -5.34 15.92 5.70
CA HIS A 7 -5.78 15.15 4.54
C HIS A 7 -5.29 15.84 3.26
N PRO A 8 -4.60 15.16 2.34
CA PRO A 8 -3.83 15.88 1.33
C PRO A 8 -4.69 16.11 0.08
N GLY A 9 -5.26 17.30 0.00
CA GLY A 9 -6.04 17.78 -1.14
C GLY A 9 -5.76 19.25 -1.42
N LEU A 10 -5.22 19.55 -2.60
CA LEU A 10 -4.91 20.91 -3.04
C LEU A 10 -6.18 21.79 -3.07
N ARG A 11 -6.27 22.83 -2.21
CA ARG A 11 -6.88 24.12 -2.58
C ARG A 11 -6.69 25.28 -1.61
N SER A 12 -6.61 26.46 -2.23
CA SER A 12 -6.84 27.82 -1.69
C SER A 12 -6.02 28.26 -0.47
N SER A 13 -5.06 29.13 -0.76
CA SER A 13 -4.38 30.02 0.18
C SER A 13 -5.35 30.86 1.03
N SER A 14 -5.00 31.03 2.32
CA SER A 14 -5.66 31.94 3.26
C SER A 14 -4.87 33.27 3.36
N PRO A 15 -5.51 34.45 3.47
CA PRO A 15 -4.92 35.72 3.01
C PRO A 15 -4.00 36.42 4.04
N VAL A 16 -2.93 35.76 4.50
CA VAL A 16 -1.94 36.35 5.44
C VAL A 16 -0.49 36.15 4.98
N ARG A 17 -0.18 36.54 3.73
CA ARG A 17 1.21 36.78 3.26
C ARG A 17 1.40 37.59 1.96
N GLN A 18 0.35 38.21 1.38
CA GLN A 18 0.49 39.13 0.22
C GLN A 18 1.09 40.50 0.63
N ALA A 19 2.32 40.51 1.15
CA ALA A 19 2.95 41.70 1.72
C ALA A 19 4.47 41.83 1.41
N GLN A 20 4.97 41.18 0.34
CA GLN A 20 6.35 41.38 -0.12
C GLN A 20 6.55 41.40 -1.65
N ASP A 21 5.64 40.84 -2.46
CA ASP A 21 5.71 40.88 -3.93
C ASP A 21 5.28 42.22 -4.54
N ARG A 22 5.99 43.30 -4.18
CA ARG A 22 5.94 44.60 -4.86
C ARG A 22 7.32 45.22 -5.02
N LEU A 23 8.19 44.55 -5.79
CA LEU A 23 9.26 45.12 -6.62
C LEU A 23 9.85 43.98 -7.48
N TRP A 24 10.46 44.29 -8.63
CA TRP A 24 11.11 43.35 -9.56
C TRP A 24 10.23 42.29 -10.29
N ARG A 25 9.45 42.76 -11.28
CA ARG A 25 9.63 42.37 -12.70
C ARG A 25 8.78 43.25 -13.63
N GLY A 26 9.41 44.29 -14.17
CA GLY A 26 8.90 44.98 -15.36
C GLY A 26 9.57 44.46 -16.63
N SER A 27 9.01 44.86 -17.79
CA SER A 27 9.62 44.73 -19.12
C SER A 27 9.85 43.32 -19.67
N MET A 28 8.81 42.69 -20.25
CA MET A 28 8.99 41.85 -21.46
C MET A 28 7.68 41.55 -22.24
N HIS A 29 7.02 42.58 -22.79
CA HIS A 29 6.05 42.40 -23.89
C HIS A 29 6.13 43.53 -24.91
N LEU A 30 6.61 43.21 -26.11
CA LEU A 30 6.53 44.04 -27.32
C LEU A 30 6.58 43.08 -28.53
N VAL A 31 5.89 43.43 -29.64
CA VAL A 31 5.65 42.63 -30.87
C VAL A 31 4.97 41.26 -30.62
N PHE A 32 4.01 40.79 -31.43
CA PHE A 32 3.45 41.24 -32.71
C PHE A 32 1.92 41.42 -32.66
N ALA A 33 1.31 42.05 -33.67
CA ALA A 33 -0.14 42.23 -33.77
C ALA A 33 -0.64 42.16 -35.24
N LEU A 34 -1.96 41.94 -35.38
CA LEU A 34 -2.81 42.08 -36.58
C LEU A 34 -2.58 41.10 -37.75
N PHE A 35 -3.68 40.46 -38.20
CA PHE A 35 -4.33 40.58 -39.52
C PHE A 35 -5.61 39.69 -39.46
N LEU A 36 -6.80 40.25 -39.22
CA LEU A 36 -7.79 40.80 -40.19
C LEU A 36 -8.72 39.73 -40.82
N ALA A 37 -9.99 40.09 -41.05
CA ALA A 37 -11.09 39.21 -41.47
C ALA A 37 -11.81 39.75 -42.73
N PHE A 38 -12.96 39.12 -43.09
CA PHE A 38 -13.86 39.38 -44.24
C PHE A 38 -13.50 38.68 -45.58
N PHE A 39 -14.43 38.37 -46.52
CA PHE A 39 -15.90 38.57 -46.60
C PHE A 39 -16.62 37.37 -47.31
N PHE A 40 -17.93 37.27 -47.08
CA PHE A 40 -18.96 36.27 -47.47
C PHE A 40 -19.11 35.84 -48.95
N VAL A 41 -19.70 34.65 -49.17
CA VAL A 41 -20.83 34.31 -50.10
C VAL A 41 -21.60 33.07 -49.53
N ALA A 42 -22.84 32.74 -49.93
CA ALA A 42 -24.11 33.28 -49.41
C ALA A 42 -25.38 32.78 -50.20
N CYS A 43 -25.99 31.64 -49.83
CA CYS A 43 -27.36 31.20 -50.22
C CYS A 43 -27.99 30.39 -49.06
N SER A 44 -29.21 30.59 -48.54
CA SER A 44 -30.55 30.91 -49.11
C SER A 44 -31.36 29.65 -49.47
N ASP A 45 -32.62 29.43 -49.03
CA ASP A 45 -33.48 30.12 -48.03
C ASP A 45 -34.69 29.24 -47.60
N ASN A 46 -35.58 29.83 -46.76
CA ASN A 46 -36.98 29.49 -46.36
C ASN A 46 -37.15 29.18 -44.85
N ASP A 47 -37.80 30.04 -44.04
CA ASP A 47 -39.25 30.41 -43.96
C ASP A 47 -40.08 29.44 -43.09
N SER A 48 -40.97 29.85 -42.17
CA SER A 48 -41.26 31.14 -41.47
C SER A 48 -42.22 30.83 -40.29
N ASP A 49 -42.48 31.63 -39.25
CA ASP A 49 -41.86 32.81 -38.58
C ASP A 49 -42.64 33.08 -37.24
N VAL A 50 -42.22 34.08 -36.43
CA VAL A 50 -43.09 35.02 -35.65
C VAL A 50 -44.05 34.47 -34.54
N THR A 51 -44.18 35.03 -33.32
CA THR A 51 -43.56 36.24 -32.69
C THR A 51 -43.82 36.41 -31.16
N THR A 52 -42.74 36.36 -30.36
CA THR A 52 -42.43 37.08 -29.08
C THR A 52 -43.36 37.07 -27.82
N PRO A 53 -42.82 37.38 -26.60
CA PRO A 53 -43.53 37.39 -25.30
C PRO A 53 -43.83 38.86 -24.83
N PRO A 54 -43.79 39.35 -23.54
CA PRO A 54 -42.89 39.02 -22.39
C PRO A 54 -43.53 38.91 -20.97
N SER A 55 -42.67 38.59 -19.99
CA SER A 55 -42.50 39.26 -18.67
C SER A 55 -42.64 38.45 -17.35
N ASN A 56 -41.53 38.49 -16.59
CA ASN A 56 -41.40 38.73 -15.14
C ASN A 56 -41.79 37.72 -14.03
N ASP A 57 -40.85 37.60 -13.08
CA ASP A 57 -41.03 37.40 -11.62
C ASP A 57 -41.62 36.06 -11.08
N SER A 58 -41.34 35.61 -9.85
CA SER A 58 -40.13 35.72 -8.99
C SER A 58 -40.26 34.74 -7.79
N SER A 59 -39.11 34.30 -7.23
CA SER A 59 -38.87 33.93 -5.82
C SER A 59 -39.79 32.99 -5.00
N SER A 60 -39.24 31.83 -4.60
CA SER A 60 -39.21 31.22 -3.24
C SER A 60 -40.46 31.15 -2.31
N SER A 61 -40.82 29.92 -1.91
CA SER A 61 -41.28 29.46 -0.56
C SER A 61 -41.46 27.93 -0.64
N VAL A 62 -41.17 27.05 0.33
CA VAL A 62 -41.16 27.06 1.81
C VAL A 62 -42.56 27.19 2.42
N CYS A 63 -43.14 26.03 2.76
CA CYS A 63 -44.30 25.86 3.64
C CYS A 63 -43.95 24.77 4.68
N ASN A 64 -44.36 24.96 5.93
CA ASN A 64 -43.99 24.14 7.09
C ASN A 64 -45.25 23.83 7.93
N ASP A 65 -45.27 22.66 8.60
CA ASP A 65 -46.16 22.31 9.72
C ASP A 65 -47.69 22.27 9.42
N CYS A 66 -48.61 21.76 10.27
CA CYS A 66 -48.51 21.30 11.67
C CYS A 66 -49.44 20.07 11.95
N GLU A 67 -49.16 19.36 13.06
CA GLU A 67 -50.16 18.82 14.05
C GLU A 67 -51.18 17.71 13.62
N ASP A 68 -51.72 16.84 14.49
CA ASP A 68 -51.49 16.49 15.93
C ASP A 68 -51.93 15.01 16.17
N GLY A 69 -51.65 14.39 17.33
CA GLY A 69 -52.16 13.05 17.68
C GLY A 69 -51.57 12.34 18.91
N SER A 70 -51.62 12.94 20.10
CA SER A 70 -51.06 12.34 21.35
C SER A 70 -51.87 11.20 21.99
N SER A 71 -51.19 10.21 22.61
CA SER A 71 -51.49 9.73 23.99
C SER A 71 -50.37 8.81 24.55
N SER A 72 -50.39 8.53 25.86
CA SER A 72 -49.16 8.23 26.64
C SER A 72 -49.20 7.00 27.57
N SER A 73 -48.01 6.40 27.75
CA SER A 73 -47.44 5.86 29.01
C SER A 73 -48.18 4.81 29.87
N VAL A 74 -47.51 3.69 30.13
CA VAL A 74 -47.57 2.92 31.40
C VAL A 74 -46.14 2.52 31.81
N THR A 75 -45.85 2.52 33.11
CA THR A 75 -44.52 2.28 33.72
C THR A 75 -44.32 0.83 34.23
N PRO A 76 -43.08 0.39 34.52
CA PRO A 76 -42.75 -1.04 34.65
C PRO A 76 -42.82 -1.62 36.07
N GLN A 77 -42.86 -2.95 36.17
CA GLN A 77 -42.46 -3.69 37.37
C GLN A 77 -41.79 -5.04 37.03
N SER A 78 -41.26 -5.74 38.02
CA SER A 78 -40.10 -6.64 37.88
C SER A 78 -40.23 -7.97 38.66
N SER A 79 -39.10 -8.68 38.87
CA SER A 79 -38.91 -10.00 39.55
C SER A 79 -39.03 -11.25 38.64
N SER A 80 -38.22 -12.32 38.79
CA SER A 80 -36.99 -12.47 39.61
C SER A 80 -36.14 -13.71 39.26
N SER A 81 -34.83 -13.59 39.50
CA SER A 81 -33.89 -14.61 40.02
C SER A 81 -33.69 -15.97 39.34
N SER A 82 -32.45 -16.19 38.89
CA SER A 82 -31.63 -17.36 39.28
C SER A 82 -30.15 -16.95 39.31
N LYS A 83 -29.27 -17.77 39.93
CA LYS A 83 -28.01 -17.27 40.53
C LYS A 83 -26.85 -18.28 40.44
N VAL A 84 -25.70 -17.85 39.89
CA VAL A 84 -24.33 -18.36 40.20
C VAL A 84 -24.03 -19.82 39.73
N PRO A 85 -22.75 -20.25 39.50
CA PRO A 85 -21.46 -19.60 39.76
C PRO A 85 -20.54 -19.37 38.54
N GLU A 86 -19.41 -18.72 38.82
CA GLU A 86 -18.17 -18.71 38.01
C GLU A 86 -17.47 -20.09 38.04
N PRO A 87 -16.44 -20.28 37.20
CA PRO A 87 -15.23 -20.96 37.67
C PRO A 87 -13.97 -20.12 37.46
N VAL A 88 -13.17 -19.99 38.53
CA VAL A 88 -11.73 -19.73 38.45
C VAL A 88 -10.98 -20.99 38.88
N GLU A 89 -10.12 -21.50 38.00
CA GLU A 89 -8.86 -22.18 38.34
C GLU A 89 -8.05 -22.38 37.04
N GLY A 90 -6.74 -22.51 37.14
CA GLY A 90 -5.83 -22.48 36.00
C GLY A 90 -5.55 -23.84 35.36
N SER A 91 -5.13 -23.82 34.09
CA SER A 91 -4.27 -24.87 33.53
C SER A 91 -3.40 -24.29 32.42
N SER A 92 -2.09 -24.36 32.61
CA SER A 92 -1.09 -24.08 31.58
C SER A 92 -1.16 -25.15 30.50
N SER A 93 -1.15 -24.77 29.22
CA SER A 93 -0.73 -25.65 28.13
C SER A 93 0.30 -24.93 27.28
N SER A 94 1.36 -25.65 26.92
CA SER A 94 2.55 -25.11 26.27
C SER A 94 2.34 -24.85 24.78
N THR A 95 2.70 -23.64 24.37
CA THR A 95 3.35 -23.31 23.09
C THR A 95 3.47 -24.43 22.05
N ILE A 96 2.84 -24.21 20.89
CA ILE A 96 3.51 -24.48 19.60
C ILE A 96 3.57 -23.13 18.88
N SER A 97 4.74 -22.49 18.95
CA SER A 97 5.07 -21.33 18.12
C SER A 97 6.10 -21.78 17.10
N SER A 98 5.78 -21.65 15.82
CA SER A 98 6.67 -21.99 14.71
C SER A 98 6.58 -20.98 13.57
N SER A 99 6.35 -19.70 13.90
CA SER A 99 6.82 -18.61 13.05
C SER A 99 8.33 -18.43 13.24
N SER A 100 9.04 -18.09 12.16
CA SER A 100 10.23 -17.27 12.30
C SER A 100 9.74 -15.85 12.56
N PRO A 101 9.86 -15.29 13.77
CA PRO A 101 9.30 -13.98 14.05
C PRO A 101 10.07 -12.90 13.29
N VAL A 102 9.37 -11.88 12.78
CA VAL A 102 10.01 -10.58 12.52
C VAL A 102 10.39 -10.03 13.90
N THR A 103 11.67 -10.15 14.25
CA THR A 103 12.17 -9.78 15.57
C THR A 103 11.95 -8.29 15.80
N LEU A 104 11.12 -7.95 16.79
CA LEU A 104 10.92 -6.56 17.21
C LEU A 104 12.27 -5.97 17.61
N ALA A 105 12.64 -4.85 16.98
CA ALA A 105 13.82 -4.11 17.34
C ALA A 105 13.64 -3.57 18.76
N THR A 106 14.67 -3.71 19.59
CA THR A 106 14.68 -3.12 20.94
C THR A 106 15.02 -1.63 20.83
N PRO A 107 14.19 -0.72 21.38
CA PRO A 107 14.54 0.70 21.47
C PRO A 107 15.93 0.91 22.06
N CYS A 108 16.76 1.65 21.34
CA CYS A 108 18.17 1.85 21.64
C CYS A 108 18.50 3.31 22.00
N LYS A 109 17.52 4.22 21.95
CA LYS A 109 17.70 5.64 22.21
C LYS A 109 16.56 6.23 23.06
N THR A 110 16.91 7.26 23.83
CA THR A 110 16.06 8.06 24.72
C THR A 110 16.63 9.48 24.80
N GLU A 111 15.89 10.42 25.41
CA GLU A 111 16.33 11.82 25.64
C GLU A 111 17.70 11.98 26.35
N THR A 112 18.17 10.96 27.07
CA THR A 112 19.40 11.03 27.91
C THR A 112 20.43 9.93 27.63
N VAL A 113 20.07 8.89 26.87
CA VAL A 113 20.95 7.76 26.52
C VAL A 113 20.71 7.38 25.07
N ASP A 114 21.77 7.31 24.28
CA ASP A 114 21.78 6.79 22.91
C ASP A 114 22.79 5.64 22.84
N SER A 115 22.30 4.42 22.61
CA SER A 115 23.08 3.19 22.49
C SER A 115 22.75 2.42 21.20
N CYS A 116 22.26 3.10 20.16
CA CYS A 116 21.99 2.50 18.86
C CYS A 116 23.29 2.12 18.11
N GLU A 117 23.23 1.02 17.35
CA GLU A 117 24.34 0.58 16.49
C GLU A 117 24.40 1.49 15.25
N TYR A 118 25.30 2.47 15.28
CA TYR A 118 25.51 3.44 14.21
C TYR A 118 26.73 3.10 13.35
N GLY A 119 26.67 3.54 12.10
CA GLY A 119 27.75 3.49 11.12
C GLY A 119 27.87 4.79 10.33
N GLU A 120 28.69 4.74 9.28
CA GLU A 120 28.89 5.86 8.36
C GLU A 120 28.81 5.34 6.91
N LEU A 121 28.21 6.13 6.04
CA LEU A 121 28.20 5.97 4.59
C LEU A 121 28.91 7.18 3.98
N THR A 122 29.98 6.94 3.21
CA THR A 122 30.56 7.96 2.33
C THR A 122 30.01 7.76 0.93
N ASP A 123 29.44 8.80 0.32
CA ASP A 123 29.05 8.80 -1.08
C ASP A 123 30.27 9.16 -1.95
N ASP A 124 30.83 8.19 -2.67
CA ASP A 124 32.02 8.38 -3.50
C ASP A 124 31.83 9.41 -4.64
N ARG A 125 30.59 9.85 -4.92
CA ARG A 125 30.27 10.78 -6.01
C ARG A 125 30.48 12.25 -5.65
N ASP A 126 30.33 12.62 -4.38
CA ASP A 126 30.52 13.98 -3.87
C ASP A 126 31.42 14.06 -2.62
N GLY A 127 31.80 12.90 -2.06
CA GLY A 127 32.58 12.77 -0.82
C GLY A 127 31.77 13.02 0.45
N LYS A 128 30.45 13.20 0.38
CA LYS A 128 29.62 13.49 1.54
C LYS A 128 29.46 12.24 2.41
N LYS A 129 29.67 12.43 3.71
CA LYS A 129 29.41 11.45 4.75
C LYS A 129 28.00 11.60 5.30
N TYR A 130 27.35 10.47 5.56
CA TYR A 130 26.04 10.34 6.15
C TYR A 130 26.10 9.33 7.30
N LYS A 131 25.46 9.65 8.43
CA LYS A 131 25.24 8.72 9.53
C LYS A 131 24.29 7.61 9.07
N THR A 132 24.58 6.38 9.46
CA THR A 132 23.71 5.22 9.25
C THR A 132 23.37 4.57 10.58
N VAL A 133 22.25 3.86 10.64
CA VAL A 133 21.78 3.16 11.85
C VAL A 133 21.23 1.80 11.48
N LYS A 134 21.42 0.83 12.37
CA LYS A 134 20.86 -0.51 12.23
C LYS A 134 19.57 -0.62 13.04
N ILE A 135 18.49 -1.07 12.40
CA ILE A 135 17.17 -1.24 13.01
C ILE A 135 16.68 -2.65 12.67
N GLY A 136 16.56 -3.51 13.69
CA GLY A 136 16.51 -4.95 13.47
C GLY A 136 17.79 -5.42 12.77
N ASP A 137 17.66 -6.14 11.67
CA ASP A 137 18.78 -6.59 10.84
C ASP A 137 19.12 -5.63 9.68
N GLN A 138 18.27 -4.63 9.40
CA GLN A 138 18.44 -3.70 8.29
C GLN A 138 19.35 -2.51 8.66
N TRP A 139 20.24 -2.14 7.75
CA TRP A 139 21.05 -0.91 7.84
C TRP A 139 20.42 0.21 7.01
N TRP A 140 19.98 1.27 7.67
CA TRP A 140 19.31 2.43 7.09
C TRP A 140 20.20 3.68 7.14
N MET A 141 20.05 4.60 6.19
CA MET A 141 20.54 5.97 6.39
C MET A 141 19.75 6.63 7.54
N ALA A 142 20.48 7.23 8.49
CA ALA A 142 19.92 8.02 9.60
C ALA A 142 19.74 9.51 9.23
N GLU A 143 20.32 9.93 8.11
CA GLU A 143 20.17 11.24 7.48
C GLU A 143 19.54 11.10 6.09
N ASN A 144 18.92 12.16 5.58
CA ASN A 144 18.36 12.17 4.23
C ASN A 144 19.48 12.40 3.19
N LEU A 145 19.34 11.83 1.99
CA LEU A 145 20.30 12.02 0.90
C LEU A 145 20.41 13.51 0.50
N ASN A 146 21.60 13.96 0.14
CA ASN A 146 21.91 15.34 -0.26
C ASN A 146 22.94 15.38 -1.40
N TYR A 147 22.83 14.41 -2.31
CA TYR A 147 23.58 14.39 -3.57
C TYR A 147 22.92 15.35 -4.58
N GLU A 148 23.70 16.21 -5.25
CA GLU A 148 23.16 17.23 -6.15
C GLU A 148 22.90 16.68 -7.57
N THR A 149 21.63 16.68 -7.99
CA THR A 149 21.20 16.50 -9.38
C THR A 149 20.67 17.82 -9.95
N GLY A 150 20.64 17.96 -11.29
CA GLY A 150 20.12 19.15 -11.96
C GLY A 150 18.62 19.42 -11.79
N SER A 151 17.90 18.51 -11.12
CA SER A 151 16.47 18.57 -10.81
C SER A 151 16.17 18.35 -9.32
N SER A 152 17.19 18.32 -8.46
CA SER A 152 17.06 18.31 -7.00
C SER A 152 17.05 19.73 -6.43
N ASP A 153 16.29 19.97 -5.35
CA ASP A 153 16.26 21.28 -4.67
C ASP A 153 16.35 21.16 -3.14
N CYS A 154 16.65 22.28 -2.49
CA CYS A 154 16.66 22.47 -1.04
C CYS A 154 15.34 23.11 -0.59
N PHE A 155 14.71 22.59 0.47
CA PHE A 155 13.46 23.18 0.98
C PHE A 155 13.54 24.71 1.16
N SER A 156 12.56 25.45 0.62
CA SER A 156 12.48 26.93 0.69
C SER A 156 13.75 27.67 0.21
N TYR A 157 14.28 27.28 -0.96
CA TYR A 157 15.29 28.01 -1.72
C TYR A 157 16.61 28.31 -0.97
N GLY A 158 17.42 27.29 -0.72
CA GLY A 158 18.85 27.51 -0.47
C GLY A 158 19.61 26.43 0.31
N ASN A 159 20.94 26.47 0.15
CA ASN A 159 21.89 25.52 0.73
C ASN A 159 21.70 25.23 2.24
N PRO A 160 21.40 26.20 3.14
CA PRO A 160 21.22 25.91 4.58
C PRO A 160 20.17 24.83 4.88
N ASN A 161 19.07 24.79 4.11
CA ASN A 161 18.04 23.77 4.30
C ASN A 161 18.44 22.42 3.67
N CYS A 162 19.25 22.39 2.61
CA CYS A 162 19.90 21.14 2.17
C CYS A 162 20.81 20.55 3.26
N VAL A 163 21.56 21.38 3.98
CA VAL A 163 22.41 20.92 5.09
C VAL A 163 21.57 20.35 6.24
N LYS A 164 20.43 20.97 6.55
CA LYS A 164 19.50 20.56 7.62
C LYS A 164 18.67 19.32 7.30
N TYR A 165 18.11 19.24 6.09
CA TYR A 165 17.05 18.28 5.72
C TYR A 165 17.44 17.27 4.65
N GLY A 166 18.62 17.41 4.04
CA GLY A 166 18.91 16.77 2.76
C GLY A 166 18.24 17.47 1.59
N ARG A 167 18.33 16.86 0.41
CA ARG A 167 17.67 17.32 -0.82
C ARG A 167 16.35 16.63 -1.03
N LEU A 168 15.50 17.31 -1.79
CA LEU A 168 14.26 16.79 -2.30
C LEU A 168 14.45 16.41 -3.77
N TYR A 169 13.86 15.29 -4.18
CA TYR A 169 14.04 14.67 -5.50
C TYR A 169 12.71 14.28 -6.12
N ALA A 170 12.56 14.48 -7.43
CA ALA A 170 11.50 13.83 -8.20
C ALA A 170 11.67 12.31 -8.17
N TRP A 171 10.58 11.53 -8.28
CA TRP A 171 10.67 10.07 -8.25
C TRP A 171 11.52 9.51 -9.40
N GLY A 172 11.56 10.19 -10.55
CA GLY A 172 12.47 9.83 -11.65
C GLY A 172 13.96 10.01 -11.33
N ASP A 173 14.33 11.05 -10.60
CA ASP A 173 15.69 11.20 -10.09
C ASP A 173 16.00 10.11 -9.07
N ALA A 174 15.09 9.88 -8.12
CA ALA A 174 15.22 8.86 -7.08
C ALA A 174 15.43 7.44 -7.68
N MET A 175 14.72 7.12 -8.77
CA MET A 175 14.81 5.85 -9.50
C MET A 175 16.01 5.75 -10.46
N ASP A 176 16.75 6.84 -10.72
CA ASP A 176 17.72 6.94 -11.83
C ASP A 176 17.10 6.60 -13.20
N SER A 177 16.07 7.37 -13.60
CA SER A 177 15.39 7.28 -14.90
C SER A 177 16.34 7.31 -16.12
N ALA A 178 17.54 7.87 -15.97
CA ALA A 178 18.55 7.94 -17.02
C ALA A 178 19.40 6.65 -17.13
N GLY A 179 19.60 5.96 -16.01
CA GLY A 179 20.52 4.83 -15.88
C GLY A 179 21.98 5.27 -15.78
N THR A 180 22.24 6.29 -14.96
CA THR A 180 23.52 6.96 -14.71
C THR A 180 24.42 6.16 -13.76
N TRP A 181 23.83 5.58 -12.73
CA TRP A 181 24.48 4.84 -11.65
C TRP A 181 24.04 3.37 -11.57
N SER A 182 22.86 3.05 -12.12
CA SER A 182 22.40 1.66 -12.36
C SER A 182 21.32 1.61 -13.45
N THR A 183 21.29 0.55 -14.26
CA THR A 183 20.20 0.33 -15.22
C THR A 183 18.86 -0.05 -14.58
N ASN A 184 18.83 -0.35 -13.28
CA ASN A 184 17.70 -1.00 -12.61
C ASN A 184 16.38 -0.18 -12.62
N GLY A 185 16.43 1.15 -12.56
CA GLY A 185 15.24 2.02 -12.69
C GLY A 185 15.18 2.79 -14.02
N LYS A 186 15.98 2.39 -15.01
CA LYS A 186 16.13 3.15 -16.27
C LYS A 186 14.82 3.22 -17.04
N GLY A 187 14.39 4.44 -17.37
CA GLY A 187 13.14 4.71 -18.08
C GLY A 187 11.90 4.86 -17.20
N CYS A 188 11.98 4.53 -15.91
CA CYS A 188 10.93 4.80 -14.92
C CYS A 188 10.73 6.31 -14.70
N GLY A 189 9.79 6.70 -13.85
CA GLY A 189 9.56 8.10 -13.46
C GLY A 189 9.06 9.03 -14.56
N ARG A 190 8.77 8.53 -15.77
CA ARG A 190 8.22 9.35 -16.86
C ARG A 190 6.71 9.45 -16.75
N PHE A 191 6.18 10.67 -16.78
CA PHE A 191 4.75 10.97 -16.77
C PHE A 191 3.98 10.10 -17.78
N GLY A 192 2.88 9.48 -17.34
CA GLY A 192 1.99 8.69 -18.20
C GLY A 192 2.61 7.40 -18.74
N LYS A 193 3.69 6.89 -18.13
CA LYS A 193 4.27 5.58 -18.45
C LYS A 193 4.49 4.74 -17.21
N ASP A 194 4.31 3.44 -17.38
CA ASP A 194 4.55 2.47 -16.34
C ASP A 194 6.02 2.03 -16.31
N CYS A 195 6.49 1.81 -15.09
CA CYS A 195 7.85 1.42 -14.75
C CYS A 195 7.93 -0.09 -14.61
N SER A 196 8.91 -0.72 -15.27
CA SER A 196 9.24 -2.14 -15.10
C SER A 196 10.69 -2.25 -14.61
N PRO A 197 10.95 -1.98 -13.31
CA PRO A 197 12.29 -1.90 -12.78
C PRO A 197 12.82 -3.28 -12.38
N ILE A 198 14.14 -3.37 -12.20
CA ILE A 198 14.80 -4.56 -11.67
C ILE A 198 15.13 -4.30 -10.20
N TYR A 199 14.49 -5.01 -9.28
CA TYR A 199 14.76 -4.87 -7.84
C TYR A 199 16.02 -5.65 -7.42
N PRO A 200 16.78 -5.17 -6.42
CA PRO A 200 16.65 -3.89 -5.75
C PRO A 200 17.02 -2.71 -6.68
N VAL A 201 16.28 -1.61 -6.59
CA VAL A 201 16.54 -0.43 -7.43
C VAL A 201 17.54 0.48 -6.73
N ARG A 202 18.82 0.37 -7.10
CA ARG A 202 19.87 1.29 -6.62
C ARG A 202 19.42 2.75 -6.74
N GLY A 203 18.91 3.12 -7.92
CA GLY A 203 18.46 4.48 -8.20
C GLY A 203 19.55 5.52 -7.91
N ILE A 204 19.16 6.61 -7.25
CA ILE A 204 20.05 7.69 -6.84
C ILE A 204 20.99 7.33 -5.68
N CYS A 205 20.89 6.15 -5.07
CA CYS A 205 21.66 5.83 -3.86
C CYS A 205 23.17 5.62 -4.12
N PRO A 206 24.03 5.80 -3.10
CA PRO A 206 25.44 5.45 -3.15
C PRO A 206 25.69 3.98 -3.52
N ASN A 207 26.93 3.61 -3.82
CA ASN A 207 27.24 2.22 -4.16
C ASN A 207 27.12 1.31 -2.92
N GLY A 208 26.54 0.11 -3.05
CA GLY A 208 26.24 -0.76 -1.91
C GLY A 208 24.98 -0.36 -1.11
N TRP A 209 24.15 0.53 -1.67
CA TRP A 209 22.91 1.04 -1.09
C TRP A 209 21.86 1.25 -2.19
N HIS A 210 20.58 1.13 -1.86
CA HIS A 210 19.48 1.27 -2.82
C HIS A 210 18.25 2.01 -2.28
N LEU A 211 17.35 2.39 -3.18
CA LEU A 211 16.09 3.04 -2.87
C LEU A 211 15.09 1.96 -2.37
N PRO A 212 14.70 1.99 -1.08
CA PRO A 212 13.94 0.92 -0.44
C PRO A 212 12.59 0.67 -1.11
N ASP A 213 12.20 -0.60 -1.22
CA ASP A 213 10.88 -0.98 -1.72
C ASP A 213 9.80 -0.94 -0.60
N THR A 214 8.54 -1.26 -0.94
CA THR A 214 7.44 -1.30 0.05
C THR A 214 7.57 -2.45 1.05
N THR A 215 8.26 -3.53 0.71
CA THR A 215 8.56 -4.68 1.58
C THR A 215 9.57 -4.29 2.66
N GLU A 216 10.60 -3.53 2.28
CA GLU A 216 11.68 -3.09 3.17
C GLU A 216 11.21 -1.99 4.11
N TRP A 217 10.46 -1.01 3.60
CA TRP A 217 9.73 -0.07 4.46
C TRP A 217 8.75 -0.82 5.38
N GLY A 218 8.03 -1.81 4.88
CA GLY A 218 7.13 -2.64 5.69
C GLY A 218 7.86 -3.38 6.82
N THR A 219 9.06 -3.86 6.55
CA THR A 219 9.95 -4.53 7.51
C THR A 219 10.42 -3.57 8.60
N LEU A 220 10.85 -2.35 8.25
CA LEU A 220 11.20 -1.31 9.22
C LEU A 220 9.99 -0.95 10.11
N LEU A 221 8.83 -0.69 9.50
CA LEU A 221 7.61 -0.31 10.23
C LEU A 221 7.10 -1.43 11.14
N ALA A 222 7.29 -2.70 10.77
CA ALA A 222 7.02 -3.84 11.63
C ALA A 222 8.03 -3.94 12.79
N ALA A 223 9.34 -3.85 12.50
CA ALA A 223 10.41 -3.99 13.49
C ALA A 223 10.30 -2.96 14.63
N VAL A 224 9.86 -1.73 14.36
CA VAL A 224 9.66 -0.70 15.40
C VAL A 224 8.36 -0.85 16.22
N GLY A 225 7.52 -1.84 15.91
CA GLY A 225 6.28 -2.14 16.64
C GLY A 225 4.98 -1.79 15.93
N GLY A 226 4.99 -1.64 14.60
CA GLY A 226 3.79 -1.50 13.78
C GLY A 226 3.45 -0.05 13.38
N ARG A 227 2.72 0.07 12.26
CA ARG A 227 2.42 1.34 11.58
C ARG A 227 1.83 2.41 12.50
N GLU A 228 0.91 2.05 13.40
CA GLU A 228 0.20 3.00 14.26
C GLU A 228 1.07 3.75 15.28
N ILE A 229 2.28 3.25 15.59
CA ILE A 229 3.22 3.88 16.53
C ILE A 229 4.60 4.16 15.91
N ALA A 230 4.89 3.62 14.72
CA ALA A 230 6.17 3.74 14.05
C ALA A 230 6.55 5.21 13.77
N GLY A 231 5.56 6.06 13.45
CA GLY A 231 5.81 7.49 13.20
C GLY A 231 6.38 8.18 14.44
N LYS A 232 5.82 7.95 15.62
CA LYS A 232 6.37 8.49 16.89
C LYS A 232 7.83 8.10 17.08
N LYS A 233 8.16 6.84 16.84
CA LYS A 233 9.47 6.25 17.12
C LYS A 233 10.55 6.53 16.07
N LEU A 234 10.14 6.86 14.84
CA LEU A 234 11.05 7.18 13.72
C LEU A 234 11.25 8.69 13.53
N LYS A 235 10.26 9.52 13.90
CA LYS A 235 10.38 10.99 13.92
C LYS A 235 11.48 11.44 14.89
N SER A 236 12.25 12.45 14.48
CA SER A 236 13.24 13.11 15.34
C SER A 236 12.62 13.81 16.56
N MET A 237 13.38 13.87 17.67
CA MET A 237 13.01 14.58 18.91
C MET A 237 12.80 16.09 18.75
N SER A 238 13.24 16.68 17.63
CA SER A 238 13.09 18.11 17.36
C SER A 238 12.92 18.39 15.86
N GLY A 239 12.53 19.63 15.54
CA GLY A 239 12.20 20.07 14.19
C GLY A 239 10.70 20.03 13.88
N TRP A 240 9.91 19.27 14.63
CA TRP A 240 8.47 19.08 14.44
C TRP A 240 7.63 20.12 15.21
N TYR A 241 6.70 20.75 14.53
CA TYR A 241 5.78 21.78 15.06
C TYR A 241 4.34 21.50 14.59
N ASP A 242 3.33 21.87 15.38
CA ASP A 242 1.93 21.92 14.94
C ASP A 242 1.54 23.29 14.36
N TYR A 243 0.28 23.43 13.90
CA TYR A 243 -0.28 24.67 13.36
C TYR A 243 -0.33 25.85 14.36
N LYS A 244 0.03 25.66 15.64
CA LYS A 244 0.19 26.71 16.65
C LYS A 244 1.65 26.97 17.01
N GLY A 245 2.59 26.16 16.50
CA GLY A 245 4.01 26.19 16.87
C GLY A 245 4.35 25.37 18.13
N GLU A 246 3.44 24.54 18.63
CA GLU A 246 3.70 23.60 19.73
C GLU A 246 4.58 22.43 19.21
N LYS A 247 5.50 21.91 20.04
CA LYS A 247 6.49 20.90 19.59
C LYS A 247 5.87 19.50 19.48
N GLY A 248 5.72 19.00 18.24
CA GLY A 248 5.16 17.68 17.91
C GLY A 248 6.21 16.59 17.62
N GLY A 249 7.33 16.60 18.34
CA GLY A 249 8.47 15.71 18.11
C GLY A 249 8.15 14.22 18.23
N GLY A 250 8.95 13.39 17.56
CA GLY A 250 9.01 11.96 17.87
C GLY A 250 9.87 11.67 19.11
N THR A 251 9.95 10.40 19.47
CA THR A 251 10.83 9.91 20.54
C THR A 251 12.17 9.36 20.02
N ASP A 252 12.29 9.17 18.70
CA ASP A 252 13.49 8.68 18.01
C ASP A 252 14.12 7.41 18.62
N ASP A 253 13.28 6.49 19.15
CA ASP A 253 13.62 5.24 19.85
C ASP A 253 14.75 4.42 19.20
N PHE A 254 14.89 4.54 17.87
CA PHE A 254 15.78 3.74 17.03
C PHE A 254 16.88 4.54 16.33
N GLY A 255 17.04 5.83 16.65
CA GLY A 255 18.08 6.68 16.05
C GLY A 255 17.92 6.90 14.54
N PHE A 256 16.71 6.70 14.00
CA PHE A 256 16.38 6.96 12.60
C PHE A 256 16.34 8.47 12.32
N SER A 257 15.93 9.28 13.28
CA SER A 257 15.98 10.75 13.22
C SER A 257 15.30 11.35 11.97
N ALA A 258 14.09 10.88 11.60
CA ALA A 258 13.35 11.47 10.48
C ALA A 258 12.96 12.93 10.78
N LEU A 259 13.51 13.85 9.98
CA LEU A 259 13.24 15.28 10.07
C LEU A 259 12.09 15.69 9.13
N PRO A 260 11.26 16.68 9.52
CA PRO A 260 10.13 17.14 8.74
C PRO A 260 10.59 18.10 7.63
N ALA A 261 11.09 17.50 6.55
CA ALA A 261 11.65 18.17 5.39
C ALA A 261 10.58 18.77 4.45
N GLY A 262 9.29 18.49 4.67
CA GLY A 262 8.21 18.91 3.79
C GLY A 262 8.30 18.29 2.39
N LEU A 263 7.67 18.96 1.43
CA LEU A 263 7.73 18.65 0.00
C LEU A 263 7.81 19.93 -0.86
N LEU A 264 8.18 19.76 -2.13
CA LEU A 264 8.06 20.78 -3.18
C LEU A 264 7.15 20.24 -4.30
N GLY A 265 6.03 20.93 -4.54
CA GLY A 265 5.08 20.65 -5.61
C GLY A 265 4.99 21.80 -6.62
N ASP A 266 4.05 21.70 -7.58
CA ASP A 266 3.93 22.62 -8.72
C ASP A 266 3.86 24.11 -8.33
N ASP A 267 3.08 24.41 -7.28
CA ASP A 267 2.82 25.76 -6.76
C ASP A 267 3.79 26.19 -5.64
N GLY A 268 4.76 25.34 -5.26
CA GLY A 268 5.83 25.67 -4.32
C GLY A 268 6.04 24.69 -3.16
N TYR A 269 6.50 25.23 -2.03
CA TYR A 269 6.98 24.47 -0.86
C TYR A 269 5.89 24.29 0.21
N TYR A 270 5.78 23.08 0.75
CA TYR A 270 4.73 22.69 1.71
C TYR A 270 5.29 21.91 2.93
N ASP A 271 4.60 22.02 4.06
CA ASP A 271 4.73 21.14 5.23
C ASP A 271 6.10 21.11 5.96
N GLU A 272 6.92 22.18 5.86
CA GLU A 272 8.15 22.30 6.68
C GLU A 272 7.81 22.25 8.17
N GLY A 273 8.49 21.40 8.92
CA GLY A 273 8.20 21.25 10.35
C GLY A 273 6.95 20.43 10.65
N GLU A 274 6.08 20.18 9.67
CA GLU A 274 4.82 19.46 9.86
C GLU A 274 4.87 18.01 9.35
N ALA A 275 5.62 17.74 8.27
CA ALA A 275 5.67 16.43 7.64
C ALA A 275 7.05 16.01 7.10
N ALA A 276 7.28 14.70 7.06
CA ALA A 276 8.37 14.05 6.34
C ALA A 276 7.81 13.05 5.33
N TYR A 277 8.34 13.09 4.11
CA TYR A 277 7.96 12.22 3.00
C TYR A 277 9.21 11.55 2.43
N PHE A 278 9.17 10.22 2.27
CA PHE A 278 10.27 9.43 1.72
C PHE A 278 9.80 8.58 0.55
N TRP A 279 10.48 8.66 -0.60
CA TRP A 279 10.16 7.79 -1.75
C TRP A 279 10.41 6.31 -1.44
N SER A 280 9.53 5.45 -1.97
CA SER A 280 9.80 4.03 -2.23
C SER A 280 10.16 3.83 -3.71
N SER A 281 10.88 2.76 -4.02
CA SER A 281 11.18 2.37 -5.41
C SER A 281 9.98 1.75 -6.16
N VAL A 282 8.85 1.56 -5.50
CA VAL A 282 7.65 0.92 -6.08
C VAL A 282 6.71 1.93 -6.73
N GLN A 283 6.37 1.71 -8.00
CA GLN A 283 5.31 2.44 -8.69
C GLN A 283 3.92 2.03 -8.16
N ARG A 284 3.02 3.00 -7.96
CA ARG A 284 1.61 2.73 -7.65
C ARG A 284 0.70 2.83 -8.88
N ARG A 285 0.90 3.84 -9.73
CA ARG A 285 0.18 4.07 -11.01
C ARG A 285 1.10 4.77 -12.02
N SER A 286 0.67 4.96 -13.26
CA SER A 286 1.45 5.70 -14.27
C SER A 286 1.83 7.14 -13.85
N LEU A 287 1.06 7.77 -12.93
CA LEU A 287 1.35 9.10 -12.36
C LEU A 287 1.85 9.09 -10.90
N ASP A 288 1.55 8.03 -10.12
CA ASP A 288 1.79 7.96 -8.67
C ASP A 288 2.88 6.92 -8.33
N ALA A 289 3.69 7.18 -7.30
CA ALA A 289 4.56 6.19 -6.66
C ALA A 289 4.20 6.05 -5.17
N TYR A 290 4.71 5.00 -4.51
CA TYR A 290 4.57 4.85 -3.06
C TYR A 290 5.60 5.70 -2.30
N GLU A 291 5.19 6.21 -1.15
CA GLU A 291 5.98 6.92 -0.17
C GLU A 291 5.76 6.37 1.24
N VAL A 292 6.66 6.72 2.17
CA VAL A 292 6.37 6.73 3.61
C VAL A 292 6.20 8.17 4.09
N PHE A 293 5.06 8.43 4.71
CA PHE A 293 4.60 9.72 5.24
C PHE A 293 4.52 9.68 6.77
N LEU A 294 5.20 10.64 7.42
CA LEU A 294 5.14 10.90 8.85
C LEU A 294 4.67 12.34 9.06
N CYS A 295 3.70 12.60 9.95
CA CYS A 295 3.26 13.98 10.27
C CYS A 295 3.30 14.30 11.77
N ASN A 296 3.20 15.58 12.09
CA ASN A 296 3.07 16.13 13.44
C ASN A 296 1.81 15.66 14.19
N GLN A 297 0.65 15.53 13.52
CA GLN A 297 -0.65 15.33 14.16
C GLN A 297 -0.87 13.94 14.78
N TRP A 298 -0.07 12.93 14.41
CA TRP A 298 -0.25 11.56 14.89
C TRP A 298 1.05 10.76 15.08
N ASP A 299 0.91 9.64 15.78
CA ASP A 299 2.00 8.70 16.08
C ASP A 299 2.23 7.65 14.98
N LYS A 300 1.32 7.55 14.00
CA LYS A 300 1.41 6.57 12.92
C LYS A 300 2.39 6.97 11.81
N ALA A 301 2.94 5.96 11.14
CA ALA A 301 3.63 6.07 9.86
C ALA A 301 2.71 5.50 8.77
N GLU A 302 2.37 6.31 7.78
CA GLU A 302 1.59 5.85 6.64
C GLU A 302 2.54 5.47 5.51
N MET A 303 2.32 4.29 4.93
CA MET A 303 2.76 4.00 3.56
C MET A 303 1.50 4.09 2.71
N SER A 304 1.45 5.10 1.86
CA SER A 304 0.21 5.71 1.35
C SER A 304 0.24 5.92 -0.16
N LYS A 305 -0.69 6.72 -0.67
CA LYS A 305 -0.65 7.24 -2.05
C LYS A 305 -0.05 8.64 -2.00
N PHE A 306 1.11 8.82 -2.61
CA PHE A 306 1.67 10.16 -2.72
C PHE A 306 0.70 11.05 -3.47
N THR A 307 0.36 12.20 -2.88
CA THR A 307 -0.81 12.97 -3.28
C THR A 307 -0.55 14.04 -4.34
N GLY A 308 0.73 14.34 -4.59
CA GLY A 308 1.18 15.02 -5.80
C GLY A 308 1.56 14.05 -6.92
N SER A 309 2.27 14.54 -7.93
CA SER A 309 2.82 13.70 -9.01
C SER A 309 4.17 13.06 -8.60
N LYS A 310 4.62 12.05 -9.36
CA LYS A 310 6.04 11.63 -9.42
C LYS A 310 7.02 12.77 -9.68
N ASP A 311 6.54 13.87 -10.27
CA ASP A 311 7.32 15.09 -10.54
C ASP A 311 7.59 15.94 -9.29
N TYR A 312 6.90 15.68 -8.17
CA TYR A 312 7.08 16.42 -6.92
C TYR A 312 8.37 15.98 -6.22
N LEU A 313 8.97 16.92 -5.50
CA LEU A 313 10.25 16.75 -4.85
C LEU A 313 10.05 16.39 -3.37
N ILE A 314 10.46 15.17 -2.98
CA ILE A 314 10.51 14.70 -1.57
C ILE A 314 11.84 14.02 -1.22
N SER A 315 12.05 13.73 0.06
CA SER A 315 13.33 13.19 0.54
C SER A 315 13.57 11.75 0.08
N VAL A 316 14.86 11.38 -0.04
CA VAL A 316 15.31 9.99 -0.22
C VAL A 316 16.08 9.54 1.01
N ARG A 317 15.82 8.31 1.45
CA ARG A 317 16.67 7.55 2.36
C ARG A 317 16.96 6.20 1.74
N CYS A 318 18.22 5.79 1.78
CA CYS A 318 18.64 4.51 1.23
C CYS A 318 18.74 3.45 2.32
N ILE A 319 18.53 2.20 1.92
CA ILE A 319 18.85 0.99 2.70
C ILE A 319 20.11 0.34 2.12
N LYS A 320 20.89 -0.35 2.96
CA LYS A 320 22.14 -0.99 2.56
C LYS A 320 21.88 -2.31 1.84
N ASP A 321 22.67 -2.59 0.81
CA ASP A 321 22.60 -3.85 0.07
C ASP A 321 22.96 -5.05 0.98
N ASP A 322 22.12 -6.08 0.95
CA ASP A 322 22.37 -7.33 1.64
C ASP A 322 23.37 -8.19 0.85
N ALA A 323 24.62 -8.19 1.33
CA ALA A 323 25.72 -8.93 0.73
C ALA A 323 25.51 -10.46 0.71
N SER A 324 24.55 -11.01 1.47
CA SER A 324 24.19 -12.43 1.38
C SER A 324 23.32 -12.78 0.17
N LYS A 325 22.67 -11.77 -0.45
CA LYS A 325 21.73 -11.96 -1.58
C LYS A 325 22.35 -11.68 -2.96
N SER A 326 23.50 -11.01 -3.04
CA SER A 326 24.02 -10.49 -4.32
C SER A 326 24.93 -11.44 -5.13
N SER A 327 25.21 -12.65 -4.66
CA SER A 327 26.20 -13.57 -5.29
C SER A 327 25.73 -14.27 -6.58
N SER A 328 24.61 -13.86 -7.17
CA SER A 328 23.89 -14.63 -8.21
C SER A 328 23.60 -13.86 -9.50
N SER A 329 24.61 -13.20 -10.11
CA SER A 329 24.66 -13.07 -11.59
C SER A 329 25.99 -12.59 -12.18
N VAL A 330 26.49 -13.39 -13.13
CA VAL A 330 27.22 -13.02 -14.37
C VAL A 330 28.33 -11.96 -14.30
N THR A 331 29.57 -12.45 -14.28
CA THR A 331 30.77 -11.69 -14.68
C THR A 331 30.69 -11.25 -16.15
N PRO A 332 30.95 -9.96 -16.50
CA PRO A 332 31.04 -9.54 -17.89
C PRO A 332 32.26 -10.16 -18.61
N GLN A 333 32.04 -11.02 -19.60
CA GLN A 333 33.12 -11.54 -20.44
C GLN A 333 33.60 -10.46 -21.42
N SER A 334 34.81 -9.93 -21.19
CA SER A 334 35.58 -9.24 -22.22
C SER A 334 36.32 -10.26 -23.12
N SER A 335 36.40 -9.98 -24.41
CA SER A 335 36.88 -10.95 -25.42
C SER A 335 38.33 -10.70 -25.84
N SER A 336 39.22 -11.66 -25.58
CA SER A 336 40.46 -11.85 -26.36
C SER A 336 41.02 -13.28 -26.15
N SER A 337 41.68 -13.83 -27.17
CA SER A 337 42.09 -15.25 -27.22
C SER A 337 43.58 -15.44 -26.93
N SER A 338 43.97 -16.50 -26.18
CA SER A 338 44.95 -17.52 -26.63
C SER A 338 45.34 -18.59 -25.58
N LYS A 339 45.26 -19.87 -26.00
CA LYS A 339 46.06 -21.07 -25.61
C LYS A 339 46.28 -21.47 -24.12
N VAL A 340 45.53 -22.50 -23.71
CA VAL A 340 45.91 -23.82 -23.10
C VAL A 340 47.42 -24.18 -23.08
N PRO A 341 47.99 -24.90 -22.07
CA PRO A 341 47.35 -25.85 -21.12
C PRO A 341 47.63 -25.74 -19.59
N GLU A 342 46.81 -26.50 -18.86
CA GLU A 342 46.86 -27.09 -17.50
C GLU A 342 48.00 -28.11 -17.23
N PRO A 343 48.09 -28.77 -16.03
CA PRO A 343 47.60 -28.42 -14.68
C PRO A 343 48.66 -28.64 -13.56
N VAL A 344 48.28 -28.38 -12.30
CA VAL A 344 48.76 -29.13 -11.12
C VAL A 344 47.63 -29.26 -10.09
N GLU A 345 47.52 -30.41 -9.43
CA GLU A 345 46.52 -30.70 -8.39
C GLU A 345 46.97 -30.16 -7.02
N GLU A 346 46.02 -29.95 -6.09
CA GLU A 346 45.99 -30.79 -4.88
C GLU A 346 44.69 -30.71 -4.06
N SER A 347 44.46 -31.80 -3.31
CA SER A 347 43.91 -31.87 -1.95
C SER A 347 42.53 -31.23 -1.65
N SER A 348 41.53 -32.11 -1.60
CA SER A 348 40.26 -31.89 -0.90
C SER A 348 40.44 -31.81 0.62
N SER A 349 39.56 -31.05 1.29
CA SER A 349 39.19 -31.32 2.68
C SER A 349 37.71 -30.99 2.92
N SER A 350 37.03 -31.82 3.70
CA SER A 350 35.58 -31.76 3.91
C SER A 350 35.25 -31.35 5.34
N LEU A 351 34.34 -30.38 5.50
CA LEU A 351 33.59 -30.19 6.74
C LEU A 351 32.11 -30.10 6.41
N VAL A 352 31.30 -30.83 7.17
CA VAL A 352 29.84 -30.84 7.08
C VAL A 352 29.31 -30.24 8.38
N GLU A 353 28.54 -29.17 8.26
CA GLU A 353 27.78 -28.54 9.34
C GLU A 353 26.30 -28.45 8.89
N PRO A 354 25.33 -28.36 9.83
CA PRO A 354 23.97 -28.85 9.58
C PRO A 354 23.07 -27.88 8.78
N SER A 355 22.23 -28.47 7.93
CA SER A 355 21.23 -27.76 7.12
C SER A 355 19.89 -27.59 7.84
N SER A 356 19.50 -26.36 8.16
CA SER A 356 18.09 -25.98 8.36
C SER A 356 17.88 -24.46 8.24
N SER A 357 17.91 -23.93 7.00
CA SER A 357 17.46 -22.57 6.68
C SER A 357 16.32 -22.65 5.68
N SER A 358 15.08 -22.43 6.13
CA SER A 358 13.88 -22.54 5.29
C SER A 358 13.82 -21.42 4.27
N SER A 359 14.23 -21.69 3.03
CA SER A 359 14.03 -20.79 1.90
C SER A 359 12.56 -20.80 1.48
N VAL A 360 11.88 -19.64 1.57
CA VAL A 360 10.55 -19.47 0.98
C VAL A 360 10.65 -19.74 -0.51
N THR A 361 9.96 -20.79 -0.97
CA THR A 361 10.04 -21.28 -2.34
C THR A 361 8.83 -20.75 -3.10
N LEU A 362 9.05 -20.00 -4.18
CA LEU A 362 7.96 -19.55 -5.05
C LEU A 362 7.26 -20.76 -5.68
N ALA A 363 5.93 -20.73 -5.68
CA ALA A 363 5.13 -21.69 -6.42
C ALA A 363 5.31 -21.42 -7.93
N THR A 364 5.43 -22.49 -8.72
CA THR A 364 5.48 -22.36 -10.18
C THR A 364 4.05 -22.34 -10.73
N PRO A 365 3.69 -21.42 -11.64
CA PRO A 365 2.45 -21.48 -12.41
C PRO A 365 2.18 -22.89 -12.96
N CYS A 366 0.98 -23.39 -12.72
CA CYS A 366 0.53 -24.74 -13.09
C CYS A 366 -0.59 -24.74 -14.13
N LYS A 367 -1.10 -23.56 -14.52
CA LYS A 367 -2.19 -23.40 -15.48
C LYS A 367 -1.86 -22.38 -16.56
N THR A 368 -2.36 -22.62 -17.77
CA THR A 368 -2.35 -21.71 -18.93
C THR A 368 -3.62 -21.94 -19.76
N ASP A 369 -3.90 -21.06 -20.73
CA ASP A 369 -4.94 -21.24 -21.77
C ASP A 369 -4.97 -22.63 -22.44
N SER A 370 -3.86 -23.37 -22.42
CA SER A 370 -3.66 -24.61 -23.17
C SER A 370 -3.33 -25.85 -22.32
N THR A 371 -3.01 -25.66 -21.05
CA THR A 371 -2.53 -26.73 -20.15
C THR A 371 -2.94 -26.45 -18.71
N ASP A 372 -3.56 -27.42 -18.04
CA ASP A 372 -3.76 -27.40 -16.59
C ASP A 372 -3.03 -28.60 -15.97
N THR A 373 -2.08 -28.31 -15.08
CA THR A 373 -1.25 -29.28 -14.36
C THR A 373 -1.27 -29.07 -12.84
N CYS A 374 -2.22 -28.27 -12.34
CA CYS A 374 -2.33 -27.97 -10.91
C CYS A 374 -2.73 -29.21 -10.08
N GLU A 375 -2.17 -29.33 -8.87
CA GLU A 375 -2.51 -30.40 -7.93
C GLU A 375 -3.87 -30.08 -7.28
N TYR A 376 -4.94 -30.59 -7.89
CA TYR A 376 -6.32 -30.42 -7.42
C TYR A 376 -6.77 -31.55 -6.49
N GLY A 377 -7.74 -31.23 -5.64
CA GLY A 377 -8.44 -32.15 -4.75
C GLY A 377 -9.92 -31.78 -4.61
N GLU A 378 -10.58 -32.41 -3.64
CA GLU A 378 -12.00 -32.22 -3.35
C GLU A 378 -12.21 -32.06 -1.84
N LEU A 379 -13.08 -31.14 -1.46
CA LEU A 379 -13.59 -30.93 -0.10
C LEU A 379 -15.09 -31.21 -0.12
N VAL A 380 -15.52 -32.28 0.55
CA VAL A 380 -16.95 -32.52 0.80
C VAL A 380 -17.31 -31.94 2.17
N ASP A 381 -18.26 -31.02 2.19
CA ASP A 381 -18.79 -30.44 3.42
C ASP A 381 -19.89 -31.35 3.99
N ASP A 382 -19.52 -32.20 4.96
CA ASP A 382 -20.43 -33.13 5.64
C ASP A 382 -21.71 -32.50 6.22
N ARG A 383 -21.74 -31.16 6.40
CA ARG A 383 -22.90 -30.45 6.97
C ARG A 383 -24.03 -30.23 5.97
N ASN A 384 -23.75 -30.24 4.66
CA ASN A 384 -24.75 -30.08 3.60
C ASN A 384 -24.56 -31.02 2.38
N GLY A 385 -23.47 -31.78 2.31
CA GLY A 385 -23.12 -32.66 1.18
C GLY A 385 -22.57 -31.94 -0.05
N GLN A 386 -22.25 -30.64 0.04
CA GLN A 386 -21.65 -29.89 -1.06
C GLN A 386 -20.18 -30.30 -1.23
N ALA A 387 -19.83 -30.76 -2.43
CA ALA A 387 -18.44 -30.89 -2.85
C ALA A 387 -17.93 -29.54 -3.38
N TYR A 388 -16.68 -29.22 -3.06
CA TYR A 388 -15.95 -28.07 -3.58
C TYR A 388 -14.60 -28.52 -4.11
N LYS A 389 -14.20 -28.01 -5.26
CA LYS A 389 -12.85 -28.17 -5.80
C LYS A 389 -11.84 -27.48 -4.88
N THR A 390 -10.71 -28.13 -4.65
CA THR A 390 -9.57 -27.54 -3.91
C THR A 390 -8.31 -27.58 -4.78
N VAL A 391 -7.37 -26.70 -4.50
CA VAL A 391 -6.09 -26.60 -5.20
C VAL A 391 -4.96 -26.38 -4.20
N LYS A 392 -3.79 -26.95 -4.48
CA LYS A 392 -2.59 -26.76 -3.68
C LYS A 392 -1.72 -25.66 -4.30
N ILE A 393 -1.36 -24.67 -3.50
CA ILE A 393 -0.53 -23.53 -3.91
C ILE A 393 0.60 -23.38 -2.89
N GLY A 394 1.84 -23.57 -3.34
CA GLY A 394 2.96 -23.86 -2.45
C GLY A 394 2.70 -25.15 -1.66
N ASP A 395 2.82 -25.08 -0.34
CA ASP A 395 2.54 -26.20 0.57
C ASP A 395 1.09 -26.23 1.09
N GLN A 396 0.31 -25.15 0.92
CA GLN A 396 -1.05 -25.03 1.47
C GLN A 396 -2.13 -25.51 0.48
N TRP A 397 -3.19 -26.12 1.02
CA TRP A 397 -4.41 -26.47 0.28
C TRP A 397 -5.49 -25.41 0.49
N TRP A 398 -6.00 -24.86 -0.61
CA TRP A 398 -6.99 -23.81 -0.66
C TRP A 398 -8.27 -24.27 -1.37
N MET A 399 -9.42 -23.73 -1.01
CA MET A 399 -10.63 -23.87 -1.84
C MET A 399 -10.44 -23.14 -3.18
N ALA A 400 -10.73 -23.83 -4.29
CA ALA A 400 -10.75 -23.25 -5.64
C ALA A 400 -12.14 -22.68 -6.01
N GLU A 401 -13.15 -22.90 -5.16
CA GLU A 401 -14.51 -22.39 -5.30
C GLU A 401 -14.94 -21.63 -4.02
N ASN A 402 -15.88 -20.69 -4.16
CA ASN A 402 -16.40 -19.92 -3.02
C ASN A 402 -17.33 -20.79 -2.16
N LEU A 403 -17.23 -20.69 -0.83
CA LEU A 403 -18.06 -21.47 0.09
C LEU A 403 -19.55 -21.11 -0.06
N ASN A 404 -20.43 -22.11 -0.15
CA ASN A 404 -21.90 -21.97 -0.28
C ASN A 404 -22.66 -22.63 0.89
N PHE A 405 -22.09 -22.60 2.10
CA PHE A 405 -22.75 -23.11 3.30
C PHE A 405 -23.75 -22.08 3.84
N ARG A 406 -25.01 -22.48 4.07
CA ARG A 406 -26.05 -21.55 4.51
C ARG A 406 -26.06 -21.36 6.03
N THR A 407 -25.84 -20.13 6.47
CA THR A 407 -26.10 -19.62 7.83
C THR A 407 -27.16 -18.51 7.80
N ASP A 408 -27.66 -18.11 8.98
CA ASP A 408 -28.64 -17.02 9.14
C ASP A 408 -28.11 -15.63 8.73
N SER A 409 -26.79 -15.46 8.63
CA SER A 409 -26.12 -14.24 8.17
C SER A 409 -25.27 -14.51 6.93
N SER A 410 -25.82 -15.32 6.01
CA SER A 410 -25.26 -15.61 4.69
C SER A 410 -26.30 -15.36 3.59
N PHE A 411 -25.85 -14.71 2.52
CA PHE A 411 -26.69 -14.17 1.46
C PHE A 411 -26.21 -14.67 0.09
N CYS A 412 -27.13 -14.78 -0.86
CA CYS A 412 -26.78 -14.86 -2.27
C CYS A 412 -26.70 -13.43 -2.82
N TYR A 413 -25.85 -13.16 -3.81
CA TYR A 413 -25.85 -11.84 -4.47
C TYR A 413 -27.24 -11.55 -5.06
N ASN A 414 -27.78 -10.34 -4.86
CA ASN A 414 -29.17 -9.98 -5.22
C ASN A 414 -30.25 -10.97 -4.70
N ASP A 415 -29.99 -11.68 -3.60
CA ASP A 415 -30.83 -12.72 -3.00
C ASP A 415 -31.28 -13.86 -3.94
N SER A 416 -30.64 -14.03 -5.11
CA SER A 416 -30.98 -15.07 -6.09
C SER A 416 -30.21 -16.37 -5.87
N ALA A 417 -30.91 -17.50 -5.87
CA ALA A 417 -30.29 -18.83 -5.81
C ALA A 417 -29.29 -19.06 -6.95
N GLU A 418 -29.54 -18.52 -8.14
CA GLU A 418 -28.64 -18.64 -9.31
C GLU A 418 -27.28 -17.98 -9.05
N TYR A 419 -27.24 -16.86 -8.31
CA TYR A 419 -25.97 -16.25 -7.90
C TYR A 419 -25.27 -17.05 -6.80
N CYS A 420 -26.00 -17.73 -5.93
CA CYS A 420 -25.40 -18.69 -4.99
C CYS A 420 -24.75 -19.89 -5.70
N GLU A 421 -25.35 -20.39 -6.79
CA GLU A 421 -24.75 -21.46 -7.61
C GLU A 421 -23.55 -20.96 -8.43
N LYS A 422 -23.61 -19.72 -8.96
CA LYS A 422 -22.54 -19.09 -9.76
C LYS A 422 -21.32 -18.65 -8.94
N TYR A 423 -21.53 -18.13 -7.73
CA TYR A 423 -20.52 -17.40 -6.95
C TYR A 423 -20.38 -17.86 -5.49
N GLY A 424 -21.14 -18.85 -5.03
CA GLY A 424 -21.23 -19.16 -3.60
C GLY A 424 -21.92 -18.05 -2.80
N ARG A 425 -21.63 -17.98 -1.51
CA ARG A 425 -22.30 -17.05 -0.57
C ARG A 425 -21.43 -15.87 -0.15
N LEU A 426 -22.10 -14.76 0.12
CA LEU A 426 -21.60 -13.64 0.90
C LEU A 426 -21.96 -13.84 2.37
N TYR A 427 -21.02 -13.64 3.28
CA TYR A 427 -21.19 -13.85 4.72
C TYR A 427 -20.88 -12.57 5.48
N MET A 428 -21.63 -12.27 6.53
CA MET A 428 -21.15 -11.32 7.56
C MET A 428 -19.97 -11.95 8.30
N TRP A 429 -19.01 -11.16 8.79
CA TRP A 429 -17.76 -11.69 9.36
C TRP A 429 -17.98 -12.68 10.53
N GLY A 430 -18.98 -12.43 11.38
CA GLY A 430 -19.37 -13.32 12.47
C GLY A 430 -19.92 -14.68 12.02
N ALA A 431 -20.44 -14.77 10.79
CA ALA A 431 -20.75 -16.05 10.16
C ALA A 431 -19.52 -16.64 9.47
N ALA A 432 -18.75 -15.83 8.72
CA ALA A 432 -17.55 -16.28 7.99
C ALA A 432 -16.54 -17.01 8.90
N SER A 433 -16.30 -16.45 10.09
CA SER A 433 -15.40 -16.98 11.13
C SER A 433 -15.83 -18.33 11.74
N SER A 434 -17.02 -18.84 11.40
CA SER A 434 -17.46 -20.21 11.72
C SER A 434 -18.00 -20.97 10.49
N ALA A 435 -17.84 -20.42 9.28
CA ALA A 435 -18.46 -20.96 8.07
C ALA A 435 -17.69 -22.17 7.50
N CYS A 436 -16.38 -22.27 7.67
CA CYS A 436 -15.57 -23.37 7.12
C CYS A 436 -15.90 -24.74 7.76
N PRO A 437 -15.85 -25.85 7.00
CA PRO A 437 -16.05 -27.20 7.50
C PRO A 437 -14.82 -27.73 8.27
N SER A 438 -14.98 -28.76 9.10
CA SER A 438 -13.88 -29.31 9.92
C SER A 438 -12.68 -29.79 9.08
N GLY A 439 -11.46 -29.55 9.57
CA GLY A 439 -10.23 -29.76 8.80
C GLY A 439 -9.87 -28.58 7.88
N TRP A 440 -10.66 -27.51 7.90
CA TRP A 440 -10.46 -26.27 7.17
C TRP A 440 -10.90 -25.07 8.02
N HIS A 441 -10.25 -23.93 7.83
CA HIS A 441 -10.55 -22.70 8.55
C HIS A 441 -10.57 -21.46 7.64
N LEU A 442 -11.08 -20.36 8.18
CA LEU A 442 -11.08 -19.06 7.51
C LEU A 442 -9.64 -18.48 7.60
N PRO A 443 -8.95 -18.24 6.48
CA PRO A 443 -7.53 -17.89 6.46
C PRO A 443 -7.22 -16.61 7.23
N ASP A 444 -6.15 -16.61 8.02
CA ASP A 444 -5.69 -15.42 8.73
C ASP A 444 -4.89 -14.49 7.78
N THR A 445 -4.53 -13.30 8.26
CA THR A 445 -3.70 -12.36 7.48
C THR A 445 -2.26 -12.84 7.29
N THR A 446 -1.80 -13.89 7.96
CA THR A 446 -0.50 -14.53 7.74
C THR A 446 -0.56 -15.48 6.55
N GLU A 447 -1.58 -16.33 6.49
CA GLU A 447 -1.80 -17.30 5.41
C GLU A 447 -2.14 -16.62 4.08
N TRP A 448 -2.96 -15.56 4.12
CA TRP A 448 -3.17 -14.70 2.96
C TRP A 448 -1.86 -14.08 2.44
N LYS A 449 -0.91 -13.73 3.31
CA LYS A 449 0.43 -13.29 2.90
C LYS A 449 1.29 -14.45 2.38
N THR A 450 1.17 -15.65 2.96
CA THR A 450 1.85 -16.87 2.47
C THR A 450 1.41 -17.18 1.05
N LEU A 451 0.11 -17.16 0.75
CA LEU A 451 -0.44 -17.33 -0.59
C LEU A 451 0.10 -16.25 -1.55
N ILE A 452 -0.04 -14.97 -1.18
CA ILE A 452 0.48 -13.84 -1.98
C ILE A 452 1.97 -14.04 -2.31
N ASN A 453 2.79 -14.35 -1.30
CA ASN A 453 4.23 -14.51 -1.48
C ASN A 453 4.57 -15.74 -2.33
N ALA A 454 3.84 -16.85 -2.19
CA ALA A 454 4.04 -18.05 -3.00
C ALA A 454 3.80 -17.78 -4.50
N VAL A 455 2.82 -16.94 -4.86
CA VAL A 455 2.46 -16.66 -6.26
C VAL A 455 3.17 -15.45 -6.88
N GLY A 456 4.30 -15.01 -6.31
CA GLY A 456 5.13 -13.94 -6.85
C GLY A 456 5.01 -12.58 -6.15
N GLY A 457 4.21 -12.48 -5.09
CA GLY A 457 4.12 -11.29 -4.25
C GLY A 457 2.97 -10.36 -4.59
N GLN A 458 2.86 -9.27 -3.81
CA GLN A 458 1.66 -8.45 -3.72
C GLN A 458 1.27 -7.75 -5.03
N SER A 459 2.24 -7.46 -5.89
CA SER A 459 2.08 -6.83 -7.21
C SER A 459 1.82 -7.82 -8.36
N THR A 460 1.57 -9.09 -8.06
CA THR A 460 1.33 -10.15 -9.07
C THR A 460 0.16 -11.03 -8.69
N ALA A 461 -0.02 -11.30 -7.38
CA ALA A 461 -1.06 -12.15 -6.82
C ALA A 461 -2.49 -11.80 -7.28
N GLY A 462 -2.80 -10.54 -7.56
CA GLY A 462 -4.13 -10.15 -8.07
C GLY A 462 -4.44 -10.78 -9.41
N ASN A 463 -3.53 -10.67 -10.39
CA ASN A 463 -3.74 -11.21 -11.74
C ASN A 463 -3.75 -12.74 -11.73
N VAL A 464 -2.75 -13.37 -11.09
CA VAL A 464 -2.52 -14.82 -11.16
C VAL A 464 -3.49 -15.66 -10.30
N LEU A 465 -4.25 -15.04 -9.39
CA LEU A 465 -5.31 -15.70 -8.60
C LEU A 465 -6.72 -15.37 -9.12
N LYS A 466 -6.91 -14.27 -9.85
CA LYS A 466 -8.21 -13.90 -10.43
C LYS A 466 -8.63 -14.89 -11.52
N SER A 467 -9.94 -15.17 -11.57
CA SER A 467 -10.57 -15.92 -12.65
C SER A 467 -10.31 -15.29 -14.02
N MET A 468 -10.11 -16.14 -15.03
CA MET A 468 -10.04 -15.78 -16.46
C MET A 468 -11.35 -15.21 -17.04
N SER A 469 -12.43 -15.22 -16.27
CA SER A 469 -13.73 -14.71 -16.72
C SER A 469 -14.62 -14.25 -15.56
N GLY A 470 -15.64 -13.45 -15.90
CA GLY A 470 -16.70 -13.00 -14.99
C GLY A 470 -16.65 -11.52 -14.67
N ARG A 471 -15.57 -10.80 -15.01
CA ARG A 471 -15.49 -9.35 -14.79
C ARG A 471 -16.23 -8.56 -15.86
N ASN A 472 -16.74 -7.40 -15.46
CA ASN A 472 -17.39 -6.42 -16.33
C ASN A 472 -16.38 -5.54 -17.11
N SER A 473 -15.11 -5.59 -16.70
CA SER A 473 -13.97 -5.02 -17.43
C SER A 473 -13.25 -6.09 -18.27
N SER A 474 -12.40 -5.67 -19.21
CA SER A 474 -11.49 -6.57 -19.93
C SER A 474 -10.29 -7.05 -19.09
N ASP A 475 -10.26 -6.71 -17.80
CA ASP A 475 -9.16 -6.91 -16.84
C ASP A 475 -9.36 -8.23 -16.04
N ASN A 476 -9.66 -9.33 -16.73
CA ASN A 476 -9.74 -10.65 -16.09
C ASN A 476 -8.33 -11.15 -15.71
N GLY A 477 -8.24 -12.03 -14.71
CA GLY A 477 -6.97 -12.63 -14.32
C GLY A 477 -6.51 -13.73 -15.26
N THR A 478 -5.33 -14.29 -15.01
CA THR A 478 -4.80 -15.43 -15.78
C THR A 478 -5.03 -16.79 -15.10
N ASP A 479 -5.36 -16.80 -13.80
CA ASP A 479 -5.62 -18.01 -13.00
C ASP A 479 -4.47 -19.07 -13.04
N ASP A 480 -3.22 -18.62 -13.20
CA ASP A 480 -1.99 -19.45 -13.28
C ASP A 480 -1.88 -20.57 -12.23
N PHE A 481 -2.51 -20.39 -11.07
CA PHE A 481 -2.46 -21.30 -9.92
C PHE A 481 -3.77 -22.06 -9.67
N GLY A 482 -4.77 -21.94 -10.55
CA GLY A 482 -6.04 -22.66 -10.45
C GLY A 482 -6.90 -22.28 -9.23
N PHE A 483 -6.67 -21.09 -8.66
CA PHE A 483 -7.41 -20.55 -7.51
C PHE A 483 -8.79 -20.03 -7.93
N SER A 484 -8.95 -19.55 -9.16
CA SER A 484 -10.22 -19.14 -9.77
C SER A 484 -11.05 -18.20 -8.88
N ALA A 485 -10.48 -17.08 -8.43
CA ALA A 485 -11.21 -16.09 -7.63
C ALA A 485 -12.30 -15.39 -8.48
N LEU A 486 -13.56 -15.49 -8.04
CA LEU A 486 -14.73 -15.01 -8.78
C LEU A 486 -15.18 -13.60 -8.31
N PRO A 487 -15.41 -12.66 -9.23
CA PRO A 487 -15.75 -11.26 -8.94
C PRO A 487 -17.21 -11.13 -8.50
N THR A 488 -17.48 -11.53 -7.26
CA THR A 488 -18.83 -11.72 -6.72
C THR A 488 -19.50 -10.39 -6.35
N GLY A 489 -18.72 -9.34 -6.11
CA GLY A 489 -19.19 -8.14 -5.42
C GLY A 489 -19.42 -8.40 -3.93
N TYR A 490 -20.09 -7.47 -3.27
CA TYR A 490 -20.39 -7.51 -1.83
C TYR A 490 -21.80 -7.04 -1.51
N ARG A 491 -22.19 -7.18 -0.23
CA ARG A 491 -23.44 -6.68 0.36
C ARG A 491 -23.11 -5.71 1.48
N ASN A 492 -23.75 -4.55 1.57
CA ASN A 492 -23.49 -3.60 2.67
C ASN A 492 -24.33 -3.90 3.93
N GLU A 493 -24.18 -3.07 4.97
CA GLU A 493 -24.97 -3.15 6.21
C GLU A 493 -26.49 -2.95 6.01
N ASP A 494 -26.92 -2.00 5.15
CA ASP A 494 -28.34 -1.79 4.82
C ASP A 494 -28.96 -3.00 4.09
N GLY A 495 -28.15 -3.68 3.27
CA GLY A 495 -28.49 -4.87 2.53
C GLY A 495 -28.58 -4.73 1.02
N ASP A 496 -28.12 -3.60 0.48
CA ASP A 496 -27.89 -3.41 -0.94
C ASP A 496 -26.65 -4.20 -1.39
N TYR A 497 -26.63 -4.56 -2.69
CA TYR A 497 -25.58 -5.34 -3.32
C TYR A 497 -24.80 -4.49 -4.33
N PHE A 498 -23.47 -4.58 -4.29
CA PHE A 498 -22.57 -3.74 -5.08
C PHE A 498 -21.48 -4.56 -5.78
N ASP A 499 -20.97 -4.00 -6.88
CA ASP A 499 -19.70 -4.39 -7.50
C ASP A 499 -19.61 -5.86 -8.01
N GLU A 500 -20.73 -6.46 -8.43
CA GLU A 500 -20.70 -7.69 -9.27
C GLU A 500 -19.79 -7.47 -10.50
N GLY A 501 -18.94 -8.45 -10.81
CA GLY A 501 -18.00 -8.35 -11.92
C GLY A 501 -16.90 -7.29 -11.73
N SER A 502 -16.75 -6.73 -10.52
CA SER A 502 -15.63 -5.86 -10.14
C SER A 502 -14.44 -6.70 -9.66
N ASP A 503 -13.77 -6.34 -8.57
CA ASP A 503 -12.69 -7.14 -7.96
C ASP A 503 -13.24 -8.23 -7.02
N PRO A 504 -12.57 -9.39 -6.86
CA PRO A 504 -12.95 -10.41 -5.87
C PRO A 504 -12.48 -10.07 -4.45
N ASP A 505 -13.42 -10.06 -3.49
CA ASP A 505 -13.17 -9.83 -2.07
C ASP A 505 -13.47 -11.07 -1.20
N PHE A 506 -12.53 -11.40 -0.31
CA PHE A 506 -12.64 -12.56 0.60
C PHE A 506 -12.38 -12.20 2.06
N TRP A 507 -13.14 -12.76 3.00
CA TRP A 507 -12.88 -12.56 4.43
C TRP A 507 -11.56 -13.18 4.91
N SER A 508 -10.97 -12.56 5.95
CA SER A 508 -9.95 -13.15 6.79
C SER A 508 -10.45 -13.34 8.22
N SER A 509 -9.92 -14.34 8.94
CA SER A 509 -10.19 -14.54 10.38
C SER A 509 -9.52 -13.50 11.29
N THR A 510 -8.62 -12.66 10.78
CA THR A 510 -7.99 -11.60 11.59
C THR A 510 -8.99 -10.45 11.84
N GLU A 511 -9.28 -10.21 13.12
CA GLU A 511 -10.10 -9.10 13.62
C GLU A 511 -9.33 -7.77 13.63
N ASN A 512 -10.00 -6.64 13.39
CA ASN A 512 -9.43 -5.29 13.59
C ASN A 512 -10.34 -4.44 14.51
N GLY A 513 -10.24 -4.72 15.81
CA GLY A 513 -11.07 -4.07 16.82
C GLY A 513 -12.55 -4.43 16.70
N ASN A 514 -13.42 -3.65 17.36
CA ASN A 514 -14.81 -4.05 17.57
C ASN A 514 -15.64 -4.12 16.27
N SER A 515 -15.47 -3.18 15.35
CA SER A 515 -16.35 -3.01 14.18
C SER A 515 -15.79 -3.55 12.85
N TYR A 516 -14.47 -3.73 12.74
CA TYR A 516 -13.81 -4.08 11.48
C TYR A 516 -13.10 -5.43 11.54
N ALA A 517 -12.94 -6.05 10.38
CA ALA A 517 -12.07 -7.21 10.20
C ALA A 517 -11.29 -7.09 8.89
N TYR A 518 -10.24 -7.91 8.74
CA TYR A 518 -9.44 -7.93 7.52
C TYR A 518 -10.13 -8.69 6.40
N HIS A 519 -10.00 -8.19 5.17
CA HIS A 519 -10.41 -8.88 3.93
C HIS A 519 -9.23 -8.88 2.94
N MET A 520 -9.26 -9.83 2.01
CA MET A 520 -8.40 -9.90 0.83
C MET A 520 -9.15 -9.34 -0.37
N ASP A 521 -8.71 -8.19 -0.86
CA ASP A 521 -9.13 -7.52 -2.09
C ASP A 521 -8.15 -7.92 -3.22
N LEU A 522 -8.63 -8.56 -4.29
CA LEU A 522 -7.83 -8.88 -5.49
C LEU A 522 -7.99 -7.78 -6.57
N GLY A 523 -7.69 -6.55 -6.17
CA GLY A 523 -7.97 -5.28 -6.84
C GLY A 523 -7.51 -5.11 -8.29
N SER A 524 -8.10 -4.12 -8.97
CA SER A 524 -7.91 -3.85 -10.40
C SER A 524 -6.45 -3.86 -10.86
N GLY A 525 -6.16 -4.56 -11.96
CA GLY A 525 -4.81 -4.95 -12.37
C GLY A 525 -4.24 -6.12 -11.53
N ASP A 526 -2.92 -6.11 -11.34
CA ASP A 526 -2.17 -7.27 -10.82
C ASP A 526 -2.08 -7.37 -9.28
N TYR A 527 -2.71 -6.44 -8.55
CA TYR A 527 -2.47 -6.25 -7.12
C TYR A 527 -3.41 -7.08 -6.23
N ALA A 528 -2.89 -7.54 -5.09
CA ALA A 528 -3.69 -8.10 -4.00
C ALA A 528 -3.51 -7.25 -2.73
N TYR A 529 -4.54 -7.10 -1.89
CA TYR A 529 -4.49 -6.19 -0.75
C TYR A 529 -5.22 -6.75 0.48
N LEU A 530 -4.58 -6.63 1.64
CA LEU A 530 -5.22 -6.90 2.93
C LEU A 530 -5.80 -5.61 3.51
N GLY A 531 -7.04 -5.33 3.15
CA GLY A 531 -7.82 -4.19 3.65
C GLY A 531 -8.51 -4.46 4.97
N CYS A 532 -9.27 -3.48 5.46
CA CYS A 532 -10.14 -3.61 6.63
C CYS A 532 -11.52 -3.04 6.30
N ILE A 533 -12.59 -3.76 6.64
CA ILE A 533 -13.97 -3.38 6.31
C ILE A 533 -14.94 -3.82 7.41
N TYR A 534 -16.19 -3.35 7.41
CA TYR A 534 -17.10 -3.56 8.53
C TYR A 534 -17.56 -5.02 8.63
N LYS A 535 -17.60 -5.56 9.84
CA LYS A 535 -18.03 -6.96 10.11
C LYS A 535 -19.47 -7.27 9.69
N VAL A 536 -20.28 -6.23 9.48
CA VAL A 536 -21.69 -6.29 9.05
C VAL A 536 -21.85 -6.35 7.52
N ASP A 537 -20.79 -6.08 6.77
CA ASP A 537 -20.79 -6.26 5.31
C ASP A 537 -20.67 -7.76 4.94
N GLY A 538 -21.20 -8.12 3.78
CA GLY A 538 -21.22 -9.49 3.26
C GLY A 538 -20.16 -9.72 2.19
N PHE A 539 -19.14 -10.53 2.50
CA PHE A 539 -18.03 -10.88 1.59
C PHE A 539 -17.88 -12.39 1.39
N SER A 540 -17.18 -12.79 0.32
CA SER A 540 -17.00 -14.21 -0.01
C SER A 540 -16.08 -14.92 0.99
N VAL A 541 -16.18 -16.25 1.06
CA VAL A 541 -15.30 -17.08 1.90
C VAL A 541 -14.57 -18.11 1.03
N ARG A 542 -13.24 -18.14 1.20
CA ARG A 542 -12.36 -19.25 0.80
C ARG A 542 -11.76 -19.81 2.08
N CYS A 543 -11.84 -21.12 2.26
CA CYS A 543 -11.18 -21.78 3.38
C CYS A 543 -9.81 -22.31 2.95
N VAL A 544 -8.91 -22.39 3.92
CA VAL A 544 -7.59 -23.02 3.81
C VAL A 544 -7.57 -24.23 4.76
N LYS A 545 -6.75 -25.25 4.44
CA LYS A 545 -6.73 -26.52 5.17
C LYS A 545 -5.82 -26.49 6.39
N ASP A 546 -6.25 -27.17 7.44
CA ASP A 546 -5.50 -27.42 8.70
C ASP A 546 -4.25 -28.32 8.50
#